data_AF-A0A838F8H6-F1
#
_entry.id   AF-A0A838F8H6-F1
#
_cell.length_a   1.000
_cell.length_b   1.000
_cell.length_c   1.000
_cell.angle_alpha   90.00
_cell.angle_beta   90.00
_cell.angle_gamma   90.00
#
_symmetry.space_group_name_H-M   'P 1'
#
loop_
_entity.id
_entity.type
_entity.pdbx_description
1 polymer ?
#
loop_
_entity_poly.entity_id
_entity_poly.type
_entity_poly.pdbx_seq_one_letter_code
_entity_poly.pdbx_strand_id
1 'polypeptide(L)'
;MSSLKVSRAFLDGPVANIINQATKVATSMNGNENFPIPPISPGGLQSVVNDLKLMETKAKDNKQQHIINRDVALADVQDFLLQNATYVENASKNDLVILLSSGFEAQQKP
;
A
#
# COMPACT_ATOMS: atom_id res chain seq x y z
N MET A 1 -18.75 -1.36 -20.45
CA MET A 1 -17.91 -0.34 -19.80
C MET A 1 -16.78 -1.07 -19.08
N SER A 2 -15.53 -0.74 -19.36
CA SER A 2 -14.38 -1.34 -18.66
C SER A 2 -14.42 -0.94 -17.19
N SER A 3 -14.33 -1.92 -16.29
CA SER A 3 -14.32 -1.67 -14.84
C SER A 3 -12.92 -1.24 -14.40
N LEU A 4 -12.84 -0.35 -13.41
CA LEU A 4 -11.57 0.08 -12.82
C LEU A 4 -11.16 -0.89 -11.70
N LYS A 5 -9.85 -1.07 -11.53
CA LYS A 5 -9.23 -1.72 -10.38
C LYS A 5 -8.03 -0.89 -9.90
N VAL A 6 -7.53 -1.18 -8.71
CA VAL A 6 -6.27 -0.63 -8.23
C VAL A 6 -5.13 -1.30 -8.99
N SER A 7 -4.20 -0.50 -9.50
CA SER A 7 -2.96 -0.99 -10.10
C SER A 7 -2.11 -1.67 -9.03
N ARG A 8 -1.65 -2.89 -9.33
CA ARG A 8 -0.76 -3.68 -8.45
C ARG A 8 0.70 -3.65 -8.89
N ALA A 9 1.03 -2.85 -9.90
CA ALA A 9 2.38 -2.78 -10.46
C ALA A 9 3.46 -2.36 -9.44
N PHE A 10 3.06 -1.67 -8.36
CA PHE A 10 3.98 -1.31 -7.28
C PHE A 10 4.55 -2.52 -6.52
N LEU A 11 3.88 -3.69 -6.56
CA LEU A 11 4.33 -4.91 -5.88
C LEU A 11 5.59 -5.51 -6.52
N ASP A 12 5.77 -5.29 -7.82
CA ASP A 12 6.91 -5.78 -8.59
C ASP A 12 8.12 -4.82 -8.53
N GLY A 13 7.98 -3.68 -7.84
CA GLY A 13 9.01 -2.67 -7.72
C GLY A 13 10.00 -2.93 -6.58
N PRO A 14 11.11 -2.15 -6.53
CA PRO A 14 12.00 -2.14 -5.37
C PRO A 14 11.25 -1.80 -4.06
N VAL A 15 11.78 -2.25 -2.93
CA VAL A 15 11.21 -2.00 -1.58
C VAL A 15 10.95 -0.51 -1.33
N ALA A 16 11.82 0.37 -1.83
CA ALA A 16 11.63 1.82 -1.76
C ALA A 16 10.32 2.30 -2.44
N ASN A 17 9.93 1.70 -3.57
CA ASN A 17 8.68 2.04 -4.26
C ASN A 17 7.47 1.62 -3.44
N ILE A 18 7.53 0.45 -2.80
CA ILE A 18 6.46 -0.06 -1.92
C ILE A 18 6.32 0.84 -0.69
N ILE A 19 7.42 1.26 -0.08
CA ILE A 19 7.44 2.24 1.02
C ILE A 19 6.78 3.56 0.59
N ASN A 20 7.14 4.09 -0.58
CA ASN A 20 6.59 5.34 -1.09
C ASN A 20 5.08 5.22 -1.37
N GLN A 21 4.66 4.14 -2.01
CA GLN A 21 3.26 3.88 -2.30
C GLN A 21 2.44 3.72 -1.00
N ALA A 22 2.94 2.97 -0.03
CA ALA A 22 2.27 2.79 1.26
C ALA A 22 2.17 4.10 2.06
N THR A 23 3.23 4.91 2.06
CA THR A 23 3.21 6.25 2.70
C THR A 23 2.18 7.14 2.03
N LYS A 24 2.10 7.13 0.69
CA LYS A 24 1.12 7.89 -0.07
C LYS A 24 -0.30 7.46 0.26
N VAL A 25 -0.59 6.15 0.27
CA VAL A 25 -1.91 5.61 0.63
C VAL A 25 -2.29 5.97 2.05
N ALA A 26 -1.39 5.80 3.03
CA ALA A 26 -1.64 6.18 4.41
C ALA A 26 -2.00 7.68 4.53
N THR A 27 -1.26 8.54 3.84
CA THR A 27 -1.52 9.99 3.82
C THR A 27 -2.85 10.32 3.16
N SER A 28 -3.11 9.77 1.98
CA SER A 28 -4.31 10.05 1.18
C SER A 28 -5.59 9.48 1.77
N MET A 29 -5.52 8.39 2.55
CA MET A 29 -6.68 7.81 3.23
C MET A 29 -6.96 8.46 4.60
N ASN A 30 -6.01 9.20 5.16
CA ASN A 30 -6.19 9.85 6.46
C ASN A 30 -7.23 10.99 6.39
N GLY A 31 -8.38 10.78 7.01
CA GLY A 31 -9.49 11.73 6.97
C GLY A 31 -10.22 11.81 5.62
N ASN A 32 -10.01 10.84 4.72
CA ASN A 32 -10.71 10.81 3.44
C ASN A 32 -12.15 10.30 3.62
N GLU A 33 -13.12 11.20 3.40
CA GLU A 33 -14.55 10.90 3.56
C GLU A 33 -15.08 9.84 2.59
N ASN A 34 -14.40 9.60 1.46
CA ASN A 34 -14.76 8.52 0.54
C ASN A 34 -14.37 7.13 1.08
N PHE A 35 -13.44 7.08 2.05
CA PHE A 35 -12.89 5.86 2.64
C PHE A 35 -12.88 5.97 4.17
N PRO A 36 -14.05 6.14 4.81
CA PRO A 36 -14.11 6.52 6.22
C PRO A 36 -13.71 5.39 7.19
N ILE A 37 -13.79 4.13 6.75
CA ILE A 37 -13.52 2.96 7.59
C ILE A 37 -12.69 1.95 6.78
N PRO A 38 -11.40 2.24 6.52
CA PRO A 38 -10.55 1.31 5.80
C PRO A 38 -10.23 0.09 6.69
N PRO A 39 -10.06 -1.11 6.11
CA PRO A 39 -9.74 -2.32 6.87
C PRO A 39 -8.41 -2.18 7.62
N ILE A 40 -7.43 -1.50 7.01
CA ILE A 40 -6.21 -1.08 7.66
C ILE A 40 -6.26 0.44 7.85
N SER A 41 -6.19 0.88 9.10
CA SER A 41 -6.19 2.31 9.42
C SER A 41 -4.94 3.01 8.85
N PRO A 42 -5.03 4.30 8.50
CA PRO A 42 -3.87 5.09 8.07
C PRO A 42 -2.70 5.01 9.06
N GLY A 43 -2.98 5.07 10.36
CA GLY A 43 -1.97 4.92 11.42
C GLY A 43 -1.35 3.53 11.47
N GLY A 44 -2.15 2.47 11.29
CA GLY A 44 -1.67 1.09 11.22
C GLY A 44 -0.75 0.86 10.02
N LEU A 45 -1.15 1.35 8.84
CA LEU A 45 -0.33 1.29 7.64
C LEU A 45 0.99 2.08 7.82
N GLN A 46 0.93 3.27 8.44
CA GLN A 46 2.13 4.07 8.70
C GLN A 46 3.10 3.37 9.66
N SER A 47 2.59 2.61 10.64
CA SER A 47 3.41 1.84 11.57
C SER A 47 4.23 0.78 10.85
N VAL A 48 3.58 -0.10 10.07
CA VAL A 48 4.28 -1.18 9.34
C VAL A 48 5.25 -0.63 8.28
N VAL A 49 4.94 0.52 7.68
CA VAL A 49 5.87 1.22 6.78
C VAL A 49 7.12 1.71 7.50
N ASN A 50 6.98 2.23 8.72
CA ASN A 50 8.13 2.67 9.51
C ASN A 50 8.99 1.47 9.93
N ASP A 51 8.38 0.33 10.26
CA ASP A 51 9.09 -0.91 10.55
C ASP A 51 9.85 -1.43 9.32
N LEU A 52 9.22 -1.42 8.14
CA LEU A 52 9.90 -1.78 6.88
C LEU A 52 11.08 -0.85 6.57
N LYS A 53 10.94 0.47 6.76
CA LYS A 53 12.05 1.43 6.59
C LYS A 53 13.23 1.11 7.52
N LEU A 54 12.94 0.73 8.76
CA LEU A 54 13.97 0.33 9.73
C LEU A 54 14.67 -0.97 9.29
N MET A 55 13.91 -1.98 8.86
CA MET A 55 14.50 -3.25 8.41
C MET A 55 15.27 -3.13 7.10
N GLU A 56 14.80 -2.33 6.14
CA GLU A 56 15.53 -2.01 4.92
C GLU A 56 16.87 -1.31 5.21
N THR A 57 16.90 -0.45 6.24
CA THR A 57 18.15 0.18 6.68
C THR A 57 19.12 -0.84 7.26
N LYS A 58 18.64 -1.77 8.09
CA LYS A 58 19.46 -2.86 8.67
C LYS A 58 19.93 -3.87 7.63
N ALA A 59 19.12 -4.14 6.60
CA ALA A 59 19.46 -5.08 5.54
C ALA A 59 20.71 -4.66 4.75
N LYS A 60 21.08 -3.37 4.77
CA LYS A 60 22.32 -2.85 4.17
C LYS A 60 23.60 -3.47 4.77
N ASP A 61 23.52 -4.00 5.99
CA ASP A 61 24.63 -4.74 6.61
C ASP A 61 24.87 -6.12 5.97
N ASN A 62 24.05 -6.53 4.98
CA ASN A 62 24.10 -7.83 4.27
C ASN A 62 24.08 -9.06 5.17
N LYS A 63 23.63 -8.92 6.41
CA LYS A 63 23.40 -10.05 7.31
C LYS A 63 22.12 -10.77 6.91
N GLN A 64 22.20 -12.09 6.76
CA GLN A 64 21.06 -12.92 6.35
C GLN A 64 19.81 -12.67 7.21
N GLN A 65 19.97 -12.58 8.53
CA GLN A 65 18.85 -12.30 9.43
C GLN A 65 18.19 -10.93 9.18
N HIS A 66 18.97 -9.90 8.81
CA HIS A 66 18.40 -8.59 8.52
C HIS A 66 17.61 -8.59 7.21
N ILE A 67 18.07 -9.36 6.20
CA ILE A 67 17.35 -9.55 4.94
C ILE A 67 16.03 -10.28 5.19
N ILE A 68 16.05 -11.38 5.96
CA ILE A 68 14.84 -12.12 6.34
C ILE A 68 13.84 -11.20 7.05
N ASN A 69 14.29 -10.41 8.03
CA ASN A 69 13.41 -9.50 8.76
C ASN A 69 12.82 -8.41 7.85
N ARG A 70 13.58 -7.94 6.86
CA ARG A 70 13.12 -6.99 5.85
C ARG A 70 12.06 -7.62 4.95
N ASP A 71 12.27 -8.85 4.50
CA ASP A 71 11.33 -9.56 3.63
C ASP A 71 10.02 -9.88 4.36
N VAL A 72 10.06 -10.19 5.66
CA VAL A 72 8.85 -10.34 6.50
C VAL A 72 8.10 -9.01 6.63
N ALA A 73 8.79 -7.93 7.00
CA ALA A 73 8.17 -6.60 7.09
C ALA A 73 7.62 -6.12 5.74
N LEU A 74 8.25 -6.54 4.63
CA LEU A 74 7.78 -6.24 3.28
C LEU A 74 6.45 -6.96 3.00
N ALA A 75 6.35 -8.24 3.34
CA ALA A 75 5.12 -9.01 3.17
C ALA A 75 3.96 -8.38 3.96
N ASP A 76 4.20 -7.94 5.21
CA ASP A 76 3.19 -7.29 6.03
C ASP A 76 2.64 -6.01 5.36
N VAL A 77 3.52 -5.16 4.82
CA VAL A 77 3.11 -3.94 4.10
C VAL A 77 2.33 -4.28 2.82
N GLN A 78 2.77 -5.29 2.07
CA GLN A 78 2.08 -5.73 0.85
C GLN A 78 0.68 -6.25 1.15
N ASP A 79 0.52 -7.06 2.20
CA ASP A 79 -0.78 -7.59 2.63
C ASP A 79 -1.73 -6.47 3.06
N PHE A 80 -1.22 -5.47 3.79
CA PHE A 80 -2.01 -4.32 4.21
C PHE A 80 -2.46 -3.47 3.02
N LEU A 81 -1.56 -3.25 2.05
CA LEU A 81 -1.89 -2.57 0.80
C LEU A 81 -2.93 -3.33 -0.02
N LEU A 82 -2.85 -4.66 -0.09
CA LEU A 82 -3.81 -5.49 -0.83
C LEU A 82 -5.22 -5.46 -0.21
N GLN A 83 -5.30 -5.46 1.13
CA GLN A 83 -6.57 -5.30 1.84
C GLN A 83 -7.20 -3.93 1.55
N ASN A 84 -6.43 -2.85 1.67
CA ASN A 84 -6.92 -1.51 1.35
C ASN A 84 -7.25 -1.36 -0.14
N ALA A 85 -6.47 -1.95 -1.05
CA ALA A 85 -6.75 -1.92 -2.48
C ALA A 85 -8.11 -2.57 -2.80
N THR A 86 -8.36 -3.76 -2.25
CA THR A 86 -9.65 -4.46 -2.43
C THR A 86 -10.82 -3.63 -1.90
N TYR A 87 -10.64 -3.00 -0.74
CA TYR A 87 -11.63 -2.08 -0.19
C TYR A 87 -11.89 -0.87 -1.11
N VAL A 88 -10.83 -0.22 -1.60
CA VAL A 88 -10.91 0.94 -2.50
C VAL A 88 -11.62 0.60 -3.81
N GLU A 89 -11.30 -0.56 -4.41
CA GLU A 89 -11.97 -1.03 -5.64
C GLU A 89 -13.49 -1.15 -5.45
N ASN A 90 -13.92 -1.70 -4.31
CA ASN A 90 -15.34 -1.87 -4.00
C ASN A 90 -16.02 -0.54 -3.65
N ALA A 91 -15.37 0.29 -2.83
CA ALA A 91 -15.92 1.56 -2.35
C ALA A 91 -16.00 2.62 -3.45
N SER A 92 -15.06 2.62 -4.41
CA SER A 92 -15.03 3.60 -5.51
C SER A 92 -16.14 3.41 -6.55
N LYS A 93 -16.78 2.24 -6.64
CA LYS A 93 -17.90 1.96 -7.58
C LYS A 93 -17.58 2.32 -9.05
N ASN A 94 -16.34 2.07 -9.49
CA ASN A 94 -15.80 2.47 -10.80
C ASN A 94 -15.69 3.98 -11.04
N ASP A 95 -15.77 4.81 -10.00
CA ASP A 95 -15.44 6.23 -10.07
C ASP A 95 -13.92 6.43 -9.99
N LEU A 96 -13.33 6.93 -11.07
CA LEU A 96 -11.89 7.17 -11.16
C LEU A 96 -11.41 8.20 -10.14
N VAL A 97 -12.16 9.28 -9.92
CA VAL A 97 -11.76 10.36 -9.01
C VAL A 97 -11.76 9.85 -7.58
N ILE A 98 -12.79 9.09 -7.19
CA ILE A 98 -12.85 8.46 -5.86
C ILE A 98 -11.68 7.49 -5.68
N LEU A 99 -11.42 6.61 -6.66
CA LEU A 99 -10.30 5.66 -6.58
C LEU A 99 -8.97 6.40 -6.41
N LEU A 100 -8.68 7.39 -7.25
CA LEU A 100 -7.41 8.12 -7.19
C LEU A 100 -7.24 8.91 -5.88
N SER A 101 -8.34 9.31 -5.22
CA SER A 101 -8.29 9.97 -3.91
C SER A 101 -7.72 9.09 -2.79
N SER A 102 -7.68 7.76 -2.98
CA SER A 102 -7.06 6.81 -2.03
C SER A 102 -5.53 6.84 -2.03
N GLY A 103 -4.91 7.48 -3.03
CA GLY A 103 -3.47 7.45 -3.26
C GLY A 103 -2.99 6.27 -4.13
N PHE A 104 -3.85 5.29 -4.43
CA PHE A 104 -3.59 4.25 -5.42
C PHE A 104 -3.67 4.78 -6.85
N GLU A 105 -3.00 4.08 -7.76
CA GLU A 105 -3.18 4.26 -9.20
C GLU A 105 -4.30 3.37 -9.71
N ALA A 106 -5.00 3.81 -10.76
CA ALA A 106 -6.03 3.01 -11.41
C ALA A 106 -5.45 2.18 -12.55
N GLN A 107 -6.04 0.99 -12.77
CA GLN A 107 -5.81 0.16 -13.95
C GLN A 107 -7.17 -0.29 -14.50
N GLN A 108 -7.26 -0.44 -15.82
CA GLN A 108 -8.44 -1.09 -16.42
C GLN A 108 -8.45 -2.59 -16.08
N LYS A 109 -9.63 -3.12 -15.73
CA LYS A 109 -9.83 -4.57 -15.70
C LYS A 109 -9.79 -5.11 -17.13
N PRO A 110 -9.10 -6.24 -17.37
CA PRO A 110 -9.12 -6.92 -18.66
C PRO A 110 -10.53 -7.39 -19.02
#